data_AF-A0A6A6FH18-F1
#
_entry.id   AF-A0A6A6FH18-F1
#
_cell.length_a   1.000
_cell.length_b   1.000
_cell.length_c   1.000
_cell.angle_alpha   90.00
_cell.angle_beta   90.00
_cell.angle_gamma   90.00
#
_symmetry.space_group_name_H-M   'P 1'
#
loop_
_entity.id
_entity.type
_entity.pdbx_description
1 polymer ?
#
loop_
_entity_poly.entity_id
_entity_poly.type
_entity_poly.pdbx_seq_one_letter_code
_entity_poly.pdbx_strand_id
1 'polypeptide(L)'
;MPPGSDRSPRSGYAAYGGAWPGPPLRRSSSEEARNSPLVGAFFGGDLVTNTISLQSKTFPQRRPSNRDEFDGPSQLLDKPEDNGVEPKEEDLPQLPITLYAQEQDEILSKVNDRLSQCAFDFVAKYQFPIPIEPDKRPVRVPGDREWSEWVYLLKRLATKRRIPARVLYNGQIKQLITILENSLEMRHAAKHQSRPLKDDRNILQLISSGLQVAKILKDAPAMQYLDSLYIQTERLIQSRRAPTPSPFNTSM
;
A
#
# COMPACT_ATOMS: atom_id res chain seq x y z
N MET A 1 -46.17 6.29 -67.90
CA MET A 1 -46.86 5.01 -68.11
C MET A 1 -45.80 3.91 -68.25
N PRO A 2 -45.79 2.90 -67.36
CA PRO A 2 -44.72 1.90 -67.11
C PRO A 2 -45.07 0.56 -67.84
N PRO A 3 -44.71 -0.69 -67.44
CA PRO A 3 -43.75 -1.29 -66.47
C PRO A 3 -42.86 -2.41 -67.15
N GLY A 4 -42.10 -3.33 -66.54
CA GLY A 4 -42.04 -3.93 -65.19
C GLY A 4 -40.73 -4.70 -64.96
N SER A 5 -40.27 -4.79 -63.70
CA SER A 5 -40.39 -5.97 -62.79
C SER A 5 -39.32 -7.04 -63.07
N ASP A 6 -38.54 -7.57 -62.12
CA ASP A 6 -38.96 -8.00 -60.79
C ASP A 6 -37.79 -8.57 -59.94
N ARG A 7 -38.03 -8.68 -58.62
CA ARG A 7 -37.43 -9.58 -57.57
C ARG A 7 -36.31 -9.09 -56.61
N SER A 8 -36.72 -8.39 -55.53
CA SER A 8 -36.91 -8.85 -54.11
C SER A 8 -35.93 -9.84 -53.42
N PRO A 9 -35.93 -9.99 -52.05
CA PRO A 9 -36.30 -9.06 -50.95
C PRO A 9 -35.49 -9.14 -49.62
N ARG A 10 -35.76 -8.14 -48.75
CA ARG A 10 -35.90 -8.17 -47.26
C ARG A 10 -34.74 -8.59 -46.33
N SER A 11 -34.39 -7.70 -45.40
CA SER A 11 -34.97 -7.72 -44.05
C SER A 11 -34.76 -6.37 -43.35
N GLY A 12 -35.78 -5.88 -42.64
CA GLY A 12 -35.80 -4.59 -41.95
C GLY A 12 -36.05 -4.73 -40.44
N TYR A 13 -35.75 -3.64 -39.73
CA TYR A 13 -36.36 -3.04 -38.51
C TYR A 13 -36.90 -3.95 -37.39
N ALA A 14 -36.92 -3.61 -36.09
CA ALA A 14 -36.32 -2.60 -35.21
C ALA A 14 -36.78 -2.93 -33.77
N ALA A 15 -36.03 -2.43 -32.77
CA ALA A 15 -36.42 -2.04 -31.40
C ALA A 15 -37.26 -2.98 -30.49
N TYR A 16 -36.77 -3.21 -29.26
CA TYR A 16 -37.34 -2.72 -27.98
C TYR A 16 -36.67 -3.41 -26.77
N GLY A 17 -36.27 -2.59 -25.77
CA GLY A 17 -36.45 -2.81 -24.32
C GLY A 17 -35.76 -3.97 -23.57
N GLY A 18 -35.11 -3.65 -22.45
CA GLY A 18 -35.09 -4.54 -21.28
C GLY A 18 -33.78 -4.68 -20.49
N ALA A 19 -33.77 -4.09 -19.29
CA ALA A 19 -33.20 -4.54 -18.01
C ALA A 19 -31.69 -4.92 -17.89
N TRP A 20 -31.00 -4.14 -17.07
CA TRP A 20 -29.75 -4.45 -16.37
C TRP A 20 -29.80 -5.77 -15.58
N PRO A 21 -28.77 -6.62 -15.63
CA PRO A 21 -28.46 -7.57 -14.57
C PRO A 21 -27.28 -7.05 -13.74
N GLY A 22 -27.54 -6.78 -12.46
CA GLY A 22 -26.50 -6.43 -11.48
C GLY A 22 -25.55 -7.59 -11.17
N PRO A 23 -24.40 -7.32 -10.52
CA PRO A 23 -23.45 -8.35 -10.13
C PRO A 23 -23.95 -9.15 -8.91
N PRO A 24 -23.78 -10.49 -8.86
CA PRO A 24 -24.08 -11.23 -7.64
C PRO A 24 -23.00 -10.97 -6.57
N LEU A 25 -23.47 -10.58 -5.39
CA LEU A 25 -22.70 -10.47 -4.16
C LEU A 25 -22.35 -11.85 -3.60
N ARG A 26 -21.07 -11.99 -3.20
CA ARG A 26 -20.56 -12.66 -1.99
C ARG A 26 -20.93 -14.15 -1.76
N ARG A 27 -19.91 -15.03 -1.82
CA ARG A 27 -19.86 -16.21 -0.95
C ARG A 27 -18.59 -16.20 -0.11
N SER A 28 -18.81 -16.10 1.20
CA SER A 28 -17.84 -16.26 2.27
C SER A 28 -17.52 -17.76 2.42
N SER A 29 -16.25 -18.08 2.62
CA SER A 29 -15.75 -19.42 2.88
C SER A 29 -16.09 -19.81 4.32
N SER A 30 -17.21 -20.51 4.55
CA SER A 30 -17.54 -21.07 5.88
C SER A 30 -18.68 -22.11 5.92
N GLU A 31 -19.06 -22.77 4.82
CA GLU A 31 -20.20 -23.71 4.81
C GLU A 31 -19.93 -25.04 4.05
N GLU A 32 -18.81 -25.71 4.34
CA GLU A 32 -18.50 -27.03 3.73
C GLU A 32 -18.02 -28.08 4.75
N ALA A 33 -18.41 -27.96 6.02
CA ALA A 33 -18.02 -28.93 7.07
C ALA A 33 -19.18 -29.49 7.89
N ARG A 34 -20.39 -29.53 7.32
CA ARG A 34 -21.54 -30.18 7.95
C ARG A 34 -22.35 -30.90 6.89
N ASN A 35 -21.96 -32.14 6.59
CA ASN A 35 -22.85 -33.24 6.23
C ASN A 35 -22.04 -34.49 5.88
N SER A 36 -21.82 -35.36 6.87
CA SER A 36 -21.76 -36.79 6.64
C SER A 36 -22.24 -37.52 7.90
N PRO A 37 -23.28 -38.37 7.83
CA PRO A 37 -23.85 -39.03 8.98
C PRO A 37 -23.17 -40.39 9.24
N LEU A 38 -22.57 -40.57 10.42
CA LEU A 38 -22.28 -41.90 10.94
C LEU A 38 -23.48 -42.39 11.75
N VAL A 39 -24.17 -43.34 11.14
CA VAL A 39 -25.17 -44.23 11.74
C VAL A 39 -24.46 -45.20 12.68
N GLY A 40 -24.98 -45.38 13.88
CA GLY A 40 -24.58 -46.47 14.78
C GLY A 40 -25.01 -46.22 16.22
N ALA A 41 -26.22 -46.65 16.57
CA ALA A 41 -26.76 -46.56 17.91
C ALA A 41 -27.28 -47.94 18.37
N PHE A 42 -26.92 -48.29 19.62
CA PHE A 42 -27.61 -49.21 20.57
C PHE A 42 -27.57 -50.73 20.29
N PHE A 43 -27.50 -51.67 21.26
CA PHE A 43 -27.53 -51.70 22.74
C PHE A 43 -27.00 -53.09 23.20
N GLY A 44 -26.47 -53.22 24.43
CA GLY A 44 -26.67 -54.45 25.23
C GLY A 44 -25.50 -55.00 26.06
N GLY A 45 -25.67 -55.01 27.40
CA GLY A 45 -25.35 -56.18 28.25
C GLY A 45 -24.16 -56.12 29.20
N ASP A 46 -24.44 -56.28 30.49
CA ASP A 46 -23.58 -56.21 31.69
C ASP A 46 -22.45 -57.25 31.83
N LEU A 47 -21.42 -56.94 32.64
CA LEU A 47 -21.03 -57.60 33.92
C LEU A 47 -19.55 -57.35 34.34
N VAL A 48 -19.39 -56.72 35.52
CA VAL A 48 -18.44 -56.93 36.65
C VAL A 48 -16.89 -56.90 36.54
N THR A 49 -16.36 -56.04 37.44
CA THR A 49 -15.18 -56.13 38.35
C THR A 49 -13.73 -56.16 37.85
N ASN A 50 -13.01 -55.16 38.37
CA ASN A 50 -11.67 -55.15 38.96
C ASN A 50 -10.40 -54.89 38.10
N THR A 51 -9.71 -53.85 38.57
CA THR A 51 -8.26 -53.59 38.56
C THR A 51 -7.57 -53.37 37.22
N ILE A 52 -7.07 -52.15 37.00
CA ILE A 52 -5.62 -51.84 36.95
C ILE A 52 -5.46 -50.37 36.58
N SER A 53 -4.73 -49.65 37.43
CA SER A 53 -4.17 -48.33 37.16
C SER A 53 -3.37 -48.33 35.85
N LEU A 54 -3.63 -47.38 34.95
CA LEU A 54 -2.63 -46.87 34.01
C LEU A 54 -3.11 -45.55 33.40
N GLN A 55 -2.37 -44.50 33.75
CA GLN A 55 -2.15 -43.30 32.94
C GLN A 55 -3.37 -42.43 32.66
N SER A 56 -3.50 -41.41 33.52
CA SER A 56 -3.94 -40.08 33.14
C SER A 56 -3.16 -39.57 31.91
N LYS A 57 -3.59 -39.96 30.72
CA LYS A 57 -3.25 -39.25 29.49
C LYS A 57 -4.14 -38.02 29.43
N THR A 58 -3.69 -36.98 30.11
CA THR A 58 -4.06 -35.60 29.82
C THR A 58 -3.77 -35.34 28.35
N PHE A 59 -4.76 -35.51 27.49
CA PHE A 59 -4.71 -34.97 26.14
C PHE A 59 -4.55 -33.45 26.28
N PRO A 60 -3.58 -32.81 25.61
CA PRO A 60 -3.51 -31.37 25.59
C PRO A 60 -4.78 -30.87 24.91
N GLN A 61 -5.71 -30.37 25.72
CA GLN A 61 -6.92 -29.71 25.27
C GLN A 61 -6.48 -28.59 24.32
N ARG A 62 -6.68 -28.80 23.02
CA ARG A 62 -6.38 -27.80 22.01
C ARG A 62 -7.18 -26.56 22.38
N ARG A 63 -6.48 -25.47 22.73
CA ARG A 63 -7.10 -24.15 22.89
C ARG A 63 -7.94 -23.90 21.63
N PRO A 64 -9.22 -23.50 21.75
CA PRO A 64 -10.02 -23.14 20.58
C PRO A 64 -9.26 -22.03 19.85
N SER A 65 -8.77 -22.34 18.65
CA SER A 65 -7.74 -21.59 17.92
C SER A 65 -8.18 -20.20 17.43
N ASN A 66 -9.36 -19.72 17.83
CA ASN A 66 -9.97 -18.46 17.44
C ASN A 66 -10.30 -17.53 18.62
N ARG A 67 -9.89 -17.86 19.86
CA ARG A 67 -10.04 -16.92 20.97
C ARG A 67 -8.92 -15.90 20.89
N ASP A 68 -9.27 -14.64 20.63
CA ASP A 68 -8.29 -13.56 20.55
C ASP A 68 -7.61 -13.40 21.91
N GLU A 69 -6.31 -13.10 21.93
CA GLU A 69 -5.57 -12.82 23.17
C GLU A 69 -6.12 -11.56 23.86
N PHE A 70 -6.80 -10.69 23.10
CA PHE A 70 -7.56 -9.55 23.62
C PHE A 70 -8.94 -9.94 24.21
N ASP A 71 -9.44 -11.17 24.01
CA ASP A 71 -10.67 -11.71 24.63
C ASP A 71 -10.42 -12.32 26.04
N GLY A 72 -9.21 -12.13 26.58
CA GLY A 72 -8.83 -12.51 27.94
C GLY A 72 -9.08 -11.39 28.95
N PRO A 73 -8.81 -11.64 30.25
CA PRO A 73 -8.77 -10.57 31.24
C PRO A 73 -7.78 -9.48 30.80
N SER A 74 -8.25 -8.25 30.64
CA SER A 74 -7.44 -7.11 30.22
C SER A 74 -7.30 -6.09 31.34
N GLN A 75 -6.12 -5.49 31.44
CA GLN A 75 -5.89 -4.32 32.28
C GLN A 75 -6.24 -3.08 31.47
N LEU A 76 -7.19 -2.28 31.95
CA LEU A 76 -7.43 -0.94 31.45
C LEU A 76 -6.61 0.04 32.29
N LEU A 77 -5.98 1.01 31.62
CA LEU A 77 -5.33 2.12 32.30
C LEU A 77 -6.40 3.15 32.69
N ASP A 78 -6.21 3.81 33.82
CA ASP A 78 -7.08 4.91 34.22
C ASP A 78 -7.02 6.03 33.18
N LYS A 79 -8.20 6.58 32.84
CA LYS A 79 -8.27 7.69 31.90
C LYS A 79 -7.52 8.88 32.53
N PRO A 80 -6.61 9.55 31.79
CA PRO A 80 -6.03 10.79 32.28
C PRO A 80 -7.14 11.80 32.63
N GLU A 81 -6.89 12.69 33.60
CA GLU A 81 -7.80 13.78 34.02
C GLU A 81 -7.94 14.86 32.94
N ASP A 82 -8.20 14.45 31.71
CA ASP A 82 -8.63 15.33 30.64
C ASP A 82 -10.15 15.47 30.78
N ASN A 83 -10.66 16.70 30.72
CA ASN A 83 -12.03 17.11 31.05
C ASN A 83 -13.13 16.52 30.13
N GLY A 84 -12.90 15.36 29.53
CA GLY A 84 -13.82 14.66 28.64
C GLY A 84 -13.92 15.29 27.26
N VAL A 85 -13.13 16.32 26.95
CA VAL A 85 -13.13 16.98 25.64
C VAL A 85 -12.12 16.28 24.76
N GLU A 86 -12.62 15.43 23.86
CA GLU A 86 -11.81 14.94 22.75
C GLU A 86 -11.33 16.17 21.94
N PRO A 87 -10.01 16.35 21.75
CA PRO A 87 -9.49 17.48 20.98
C PRO A 87 -10.10 17.46 19.58
N LYS A 88 -10.68 18.57 19.14
CA LYS A 88 -11.14 18.67 17.74
C LYS A 88 -9.92 18.81 16.84
N GLU A 89 -10.01 18.34 15.60
CA GLU A 89 -8.93 18.51 14.61
C GLU A 89 -8.53 20.00 14.43
N GLU A 90 -9.49 20.91 14.60
CA GLU A 90 -9.29 22.36 14.54
C GLU A 90 -8.46 22.92 15.71
N ASP A 91 -8.48 22.24 16.86
CA ASP A 91 -7.75 22.61 18.07
C ASP A 91 -6.29 22.10 18.03
N LEU A 92 -5.94 21.29 17.03
CA LEU A 92 -4.58 20.77 16.87
C LEU A 92 -3.64 21.86 16.31
N PRO A 93 -2.38 21.89 16.77
CA PRO A 93 -1.39 22.82 16.25
C PRO A 93 -1.13 22.53 14.77
N GLN A 94 -1.27 23.56 13.93
CA GLN A 94 -0.94 23.44 12.51
C GLN A 94 0.58 23.32 12.33
N LEU A 95 0.99 22.29 11.60
CA LEU A 95 2.39 22.14 11.22
C LEU A 95 2.77 23.18 10.16
N PRO A 96 4.02 23.68 10.16
CA PRO A 96 4.40 24.72 9.21
C PRO A 96 4.42 24.20 7.76
N ILE A 97 3.81 25.01 6.88
CA ILE A 97 3.79 24.82 5.43
C ILE A 97 4.46 26.06 4.82
N THR A 98 5.73 25.93 4.41
CA THR A 98 6.49 27.06 3.84
C THR A 98 6.75 26.91 2.34
N LEU A 99 6.59 25.69 1.82
CA LEU A 99 6.68 25.38 0.39
C LEU A 99 5.35 25.64 -0.32
N TYR A 100 5.40 26.33 -1.45
CA TYR A 100 4.23 26.55 -2.31
C TYR A 100 3.84 25.26 -3.06
N ALA A 101 2.59 25.19 -3.54
CA ALA A 101 2.07 24.03 -4.27
C ALA A 101 3.00 23.58 -5.41
N GLN A 102 3.40 24.53 -6.26
CA GLN A 102 4.28 24.26 -7.40
C GLN A 102 5.64 23.69 -6.99
N GLU A 103 6.19 24.15 -5.86
CA GLU A 103 7.48 23.67 -5.36
C GLU A 103 7.36 22.26 -4.79
N GLN A 104 6.27 21.99 -4.06
CA GLN A 104 5.98 20.63 -3.61
C GLN A 104 5.84 19.70 -4.81
N ASP A 105 5.06 20.08 -5.82
CA ASP A 105 4.87 19.27 -7.03
C ASP A 105 6.20 19.03 -7.78
N GLU A 106 7.03 20.07 -7.92
CA GLU A 106 8.35 19.95 -8.56
C GLU A 106 9.29 19.02 -7.78
N ILE A 107 9.39 19.19 -6.46
CA ILE A 107 10.20 18.33 -5.59
C ILE A 107 9.73 16.87 -5.69
N LEU A 108 8.42 16.64 -5.62
CA LEU A 108 7.85 15.31 -5.67
C LEU A 108 7.99 14.65 -7.05
N SER A 109 7.87 15.42 -8.14
CA SER A 109 8.19 14.95 -9.49
C SER A 109 9.64 14.51 -9.57
N LYS A 110 10.59 15.34 -9.10
CA LYS A 110 12.02 15.00 -9.09
C LYS A 110 12.32 13.73 -8.30
N VAL A 111 11.66 13.52 -7.16
CA VAL A 111 11.77 12.27 -6.38
C VAL A 111 11.23 11.09 -7.19
N ASN A 112 10.04 11.20 -7.76
CA ASN A 112 9.41 10.13 -8.54
C ASN A 112 10.24 9.75 -9.77
N ASP A 113 10.74 10.73 -10.51
CA ASP A 113 11.57 10.51 -11.70
C ASP A 113 12.86 9.76 -11.32
N ARG A 114 13.53 10.22 -10.26
CA ARG A 114 14.76 9.58 -9.78
C ARG A 114 14.53 8.16 -9.26
N LEU A 115 13.45 7.92 -8.53
CA LEU A 115 13.10 6.59 -8.03
C LEU A 115 12.67 5.64 -9.15
N SER A 116 11.94 6.14 -10.15
CA SER A 116 11.55 5.35 -11.31
C SER A 116 12.77 4.94 -12.13
N GLN A 117 13.74 5.84 -12.33
CA GLN A 117 15.04 5.51 -12.92
C GLN A 117 15.78 4.44 -12.10
N CYS A 118 15.85 4.61 -10.78
CA CYS A 118 16.49 3.66 -9.88
C CYS A 118 15.89 2.25 -9.97
N ALA A 119 14.55 2.15 -9.98
CA ALA A 119 13.85 0.87 -10.12
C ALA A 119 14.03 0.25 -11.50
N PHE A 120 13.95 1.06 -12.56
CA PHE A 120 14.19 0.63 -13.93
C PHE A 120 15.59 0.01 -14.08
N ASP A 121 16.63 0.73 -13.63
CA ASP A 121 18.01 0.27 -13.70
C ASP A 121 18.24 -0.98 -12.85
N PHE A 122 17.66 -1.05 -11.65
CA PHE A 122 17.73 -2.22 -10.79
C PHE A 122 17.10 -3.46 -11.45
N VAL A 123 15.90 -3.31 -12.03
CA VAL A 123 15.19 -4.39 -12.72
C VAL A 123 15.95 -4.84 -13.97
N ALA A 124 16.46 -3.90 -14.77
CA ALA A 124 17.24 -4.18 -15.96
C ALA A 124 18.57 -4.86 -15.62
N LYS A 125 19.30 -4.37 -14.61
CA LYS A 125 20.61 -4.90 -14.19
C LYS A 125 20.55 -6.37 -13.78
N TYR A 126 19.49 -6.77 -13.08
CA TYR A 126 19.30 -8.14 -12.62
C TYR A 126 18.33 -8.96 -13.47
N GLN A 127 17.86 -8.40 -14.58
CA GLN A 127 16.95 -9.04 -15.54
C GLN A 127 15.71 -9.64 -14.85
N PHE A 128 15.11 -8.91 -13.91
CA PHE A 128 13.90 -9.39 -13.25
C PHE A 128 12.71 -9.40 -14.23
N PRO A 129 11.88 -10.47 -14.21
CA PRO A 129 10.76 -10.57 -15.14
C PRO A 129 9.70 -9.51 -14.82
N ILE A 130 9.32 -8.75 -15.84
CA ILE A 130 8.23 -7.79 -15.79
C ILE A 130 6.99 -8.42 -16.42
N PRO A 131 5.89 -8.63 -15.66
CA PRO A 131 4.63 -9.10 -16.24
C PRO A 131 4.10 -8.13 -17.30
N ILE A 132 3.76 -8.66 -18.47
CA ILE A 132 3.09 -7.94 -19.55
C ILE A 132 1.59 -7.94 -19.22
N GLU A 133 1.02 -6.76 -19.07
CA GLU A 133 -0.43 -6.57 -18.94
C GLU A 133 -1.01 -6.30 -20.34
N PRO A 134 -2.16 -6.89 -20.70
CA PRO A 134 -2.69 -6.84 -22.07
C PRO A 134 -2.94 -5.42 -22.57
N ASP A 135 -3.27 -4.49 -21.67
CA ASP A 135 -3.60 -3.10 -22.01
C ASP A 135 -2.41 -2.14 -21.90
N LYS A 136 -1.23 -2.62 -21.49
CA LYS A 136 -0.06 -1.77 -21.26
C LYS A 136 1.07 -2.06 -22.23
N ARG A 137 1.73 -0.99 -22.66
CA ARG A 137 2.93 -1.08 -23.48
C ARG A 137 4.07 -1.73 -22.69
N PRO A 138 4.97 -2.49 -23.34
CA PRO A 138 6.19 -2.96 -22.70
C PRO A 138 7.03 -1.80 -22.19
N VAL A 139 7.67 -1.99 -21.04
CA VAL A 139 8.56 -0.99 -20.42
C VAL A 139 9.83 -0.87 -21.24
N ARG A 140 10.13 0.34 -21.73
CA ARG A 140 11.33 0.71 -22.49
C ARG A 140 12.11 1.84 -21.83
N VAL A 141 11.41 2.75 -21.17
CA VAL A 141 11.99 3.85 -20.40
C VAL A 141 11.42 3.85 -18.97
N PRO A 142 12.13 4.46 -18.00
CA PRO A 142 11.67 4.50 -16.62
C PRO A 142 10.26 5.09 -16.43
N GLY A 143 9.92 6.10 -17.24
CA GLY A 143 8.63 6.80 -17.21
C GLY A 143 7.47 6.03 -17.87
N ASP A 144 7.69 4.85 -18.46
CA ASP A 144 6.59 4.00 -18.95
C ASP A 144 5.76 3.40 -17.82
N ARG A 145 6.21 3.57 -16.57
CA ARG A 145 5.50 3.18 -15.34
C ARG A 145 5.60 4.31 -14.33
N GLU A 146 4.49 4.57 -13.66
CA GLU A 146 4.46 5.46 -12.50
C GLU A 146 5.23 4.83 -11.33
N TRP A 147 5.77 5.64 -10.42
CA TRP A 147 6.45 5.14 -9.22
C TRP A 147 5.60 4.14 -8.43
N SER A 148 4.29 4.37 -8.37
CA SER A 148 3.35 3.44 -7.72
C SER A 148 3.30 2.03 -8.34
N GLU A 149 3.49 1.93 -9.65
CA GLU A 149 3.55 0.67 -10.39
C GLU A 149 4.91 0.00 -10.22
N TRP A 150 5.99 0.78 -10.15
CA TRP A 150 7.32 0.30 -9.78
C TRP A 150 7.32 -0.31 -8.38
N VAL A 151 6.75 0.38 -7.40
CA VAL A 151 6.63 -0.15 -6.03
C VAL A 151 5.82 -1.44 -6.01
N TYR A 152 4.68 -1.49 -6.71
CA TYR A 152 3.89 -2.72 -6.80
C TYR A 152 4.71 -3.88 -7.38
N LEU A 153 5.45 -3.65 -8.46
CA LEU A 153 6.33 -4.64 -9.07
C LEU A 153 7.43 -5.10 -8.09
N LEU A 154 8.16 -4.18 -7.47
CA LEU A 154 9.24 -4.48 -6.54
C LEU A 154 8.74 -5.26 -5.33
N LYS A 155 7.60 -4.88 -4.75
CA LYS A 155 6.94 -5.64 -3.66
C LYS A 155 6.58 -7.05 -4.12
N ARG A 156 6.04 -7.20 -5.34
CA ARG A 156 5.68 -8.52 -5.89
C ARG A 156 6.90 -9.40 -6.13
N LEU A 157 8.01 -8.84 -6.62
CA LEU A 157 9.27 -9.55 -6.80
C LEU A 157 9.86 -9.97 -5.44
N ALA A 158 9.83 -9.09 -4.44
CA ALA A 158 10.31 -9.37 -3.09
C ALA A 158 9.52 -10.48 -2.40
N THR A 159 8.20 -10.37 -2.36
CA THR A 159 7.30 -11.35 -1.71
C THR A 159 7.34 -12.72 -2.39
N LYS A 160 7.47 -12.77 -3.72
CA LYS A 160 7.66 -14.01 -4.48
C LYS A 160 9.11 -14.54 -4.45
N ARG A 161 9.99 -13.97 -3.61
CA ARG A 161 11.39 -14.37 -3.45
C ARG A 161 12.18 -14.37 -4.76
N ARG A 162 11.83 -13.48 -5.69
CA ARG A 162 12.54 -13.31 -6.98
C ARG A 162 13.78 -12.43 -6.86
N ILE A 163 13.87 -11.60 -5.81
CA ILE A 163 15.02 -10.75 -5.54
C ILE A 163 15.99 -11.47 -4.58
N PRO A 164 17.22 -11.83 -5.02
CA PRO A 164 18.21 -12.42 -4.13
C PRO A 164 18.68 -11.43 -3.04
N ALA A 165 18.78 -11.86 -1.78
CA ALA A 165 19.16 -10.95 -0.68
C ALA A 165 20.48 -10.19 -0.95
N ARG A 166 21.47 -10.84 -1.56
CA ARG A 166 22.78 -10.25 -1.90
C ARG A 166 22.69 -8.99 -2.78
N VAL A 167 21.63 -8.84 -3.57
CA VAL A 167 21.47 -7.67 -4.44
C VAL A 167 20.99 -6.43 -3.67
N LEU A 168 20.45 -6.63 -2.47
CA LEU A 168 19.98 -5.56 -1.59
C LEU A 168 21.04 -5.18 -0.55
N TYR A 169 21.03 -3.93 -0.11
CA TYR A 169 21.90 -3.46 0.96
C TYR A 169 21.63 -4.27 2.24
N ASN A 170 22.70 -4.81 2.83
CA ASN A 170 22.67 -5.69 4.01
C ASN A 170 21.65 -6.86 3.94
N GLY A 171 21.20 -7.27 2.75
CA GLY A 171 20.20 -8.32 2.60
C GLY A 171 18.81 -8.00 3.14
N GLN A 172 18.47 -6.72 3.35
CA GLN A 172 17.28 -6.29 4.10
C GLN A 172 15.97 -6.35 3.28
N ILE A 173 15.55 -7.56 2.87
CA ILE A 173 14.33 -7.77 2.07
C ILE A 173 13.04 -7.35 2.81
N LYS A 174 12.98 -7.57 4.14
CA LYS A 174 11.83 -7.18 4.95
C LYS A 174 11.70 -5.65 5.00
N GLN A 175 12.83 -4.96 5.18
CA GLN A 175 12.87 -3.51 5.21
C GLN A 175 12.51 -2.91 3.84
N LEU A 176 12.91 -3.54 2.73
CA LEU A 176 12.55 -3.10 1.38
C LEU A 176 11.04 -2.89 1.23
N ILE A 177 10.21 -3.82 1.72
CA ILE A 177 8.76 -3.70 1.58
C ILE A 177 8.25 -2.47 2.34
N THR A 178 8.66 -2.31 3.59
CA THR A 178 8.27 -1.18 4.44
C THR A 178 8.70 0.17 3.85
N ILE A 179 9.95 0.31 3.39
CA ILE A 179 10.41 1.60 2.83
C ILE A 179 9.73 1.94 1.51
N LEU A 180 9.39 0.92 0.70
CA LEU A 180 8.64 1.14 -0.53
C LEU A 180 7.23 1.65 -0.22
N GLU A 181 6.58 1.13 0.82
CA GLU A 181 5.28 1.62 1.27
C GLU A 181 5.35 3.05 1.82
N ASN A 182 6.36 3.36 2.63
CA ASN A 182 6.56 4.71 3.15
C ASN A 182 6.81 5.72 2.01
N SER A 183 7.50 5.28 0.95
CA SER A 183 7.72 6.12 -0.25
C SER A 183 6.47 6.29 -1.13
N LEU A 184 5.39 5.56 -0.85
CA LEU A 184 4.10 5.69 -1.52
C LEU A 184 3.09 6.57 -0.78
N GLU A 185 3.45 7.19 0.35
CA GLU A 185 2.56 8.08 1.11
C GLU A 185 2.27 9.39 0.35
N MET A 186 1.59 9.28 -0.79
CA MET A 186 1.16 10.29 -1.74
C MET A 186 0.61 9.57 -2.96
N ARG A 187 -0.72 9.45 -3.10
CA ARG A 187 -1.29 9.17 -4.41
C ARG A 187 -1.91 10.44 -4.99
N HIS A 188 -1.37 10.78 -6.18
CA HIS A 188 -1.89 11.65 -7.24
C HIS A 188 -1.46 13.13 -7.23
N ALA A 189 -0.20 13.38 -7.58
CA ALA A 189 0.39 14.70 -7.83
C ALA A 189 -0.01 15.36 -9.18
N ALA A 190 -1.01 14.85 -9.91
CA ALA A 190 -1.27 15.32 -11.28
C ALA A 190 -2.74 15.57 -11.65
N LYS A 191 -3.73 15.28 -10.78
CA LYS A 191 -5.16 15.34 -11.18
C LYS A 191 -6.09 16.21 -10.33
N HIS A 192 -5.65 16.74 -9.19
CA HIS A 192 -6.52 17.55 -8.33
C HIS A 192 -5.80 18.81 -7.86
N GLN A 193 -6.15 19.96 -8.46
CA GLN A 193 -5.69 21.30 -8.06
C GLN A 193 -6.13 21.69 -6.63
N SER A 194 -6.99 20.89 -5.98
CA SER A 194 -7.58 21.17 -4.68
C SER A 194 -6.91 20.42 -3.50
N ARG A 195 -5.76 19.78 -3.70
CA ARG A 195 -5.14 19.03 -2.60
C ARG A 195 -4.59 20.01 -1.53
N PRO A 196 -4.87 19.77 -0.23
CA PRO A 196 -4.20 20.51 0.82
C PRO A 196 -2.68 20.30 0.75
N LEU A 197 -1.94 21.38 0.91
CA LEU A 197 -0.48 21.36 0.95
C LEU A 197 0.02 20.46 2.09
N LYS A 198 1.13 19.78 1.86
CA LYS A 198 1.83 19.05 2.93
C LYS A 198 2.65 20.00 3.77
N ASP A 199 2.77 19.68 5.05
CA ASP A 199 3.75 20.31 5.91
C ASP A 199 5.18 19.97 5.45
N ASP A 200 6.09 20.87 5.78
CA ASP A 200 7.49 20.79 5.34
C ASP A 200 8.18 19.50 5.82
N ARG A 201 7.83 19.01 7.02
CA ARG A 201 8.42 17.80 7.59
C ARG A 201 7.99 16.57 6.78
N ASN A 202 6.74 16.53 6.35
CA ASN A 202 6.24 15.46 5.48
C ASN A 202 6.96 15.43 4.13
N ILE A 203 7.17 16.59 3.48
CA ILE A 203 7.96 16.67 2.23
C ILE A 203 9.39 16.13 2.44
N LEU A 204 10.07 16.55 3.51
CA LEU A 204 11.41 16.06 3.83
C LEU A 204 11.45 14.55 4.14
N GLN A 205 10.44 14.03 4.84
CA GLN A 205 10.30 12.60 5.10
C GLN A 205 10.14 11.79 3.80
N LEU A 206 9.44 12.33 2.81
CA LEU A 206 9.24 11.66 1.54
C LEU A 206 10.53 11.58 0.73
N ILE A 207 11.30 12.67 0.67
CA ILE A 207 12.64 12.66 0.07
C ILE A 207 13.53 11.64 0.81
N SER A 208 13.50 11.64 2.14
CA SER A 208 14.26 10.71 2.98
C SER A 208 13.84 9.25 2.75
N SER A 209 12.54 8.97 2.60
CA SER A 209 12.04 7.63 2.29
C SER A 209 12.53 7.15 0.91
N GLY A 210 12.54 8.02 -0.09
CA GLY A 210 13.10 7.75 -1.41
C GLY A 210 14.60 7.47 -1.33
N LEU A 211 15.34 8.22 -0.51
CA LEU A 211 16.76 7.99 -0.27
C LEU A 211 17.01 6.60 0.34
N GLN A 212 16.16 6.14 1.27
CA GLN A 212 16.26 4.77 1.80
C GLN A 212 16.00 3.71 0.73
N VAL A 213 15.06 3.95 -0.19
CA VAL A 213 14.82 3.05 -1.34
C VAL A 213 16.08 2.95 -2.20
N ALA A 214 16.65 4.09 -2.61
CA ALA A 214 17.89 4.13 -3.39
C ALA A 214 19.04 3.40 -2.69
N LYS A 215 19.16 3.59 -1.36
CA LYS A 215 20.15 2.90 -0.53
C LYS A 215 19.96 1.39 -0.53
N ILE A 216 18.75 0.90 -0.29
CA ILE A 216 18.47 -0.55 -0.30
C ILE A 216 18.73 -1.17 -1.68
N LEU A 217 18.41 -0.46 -2.77
CA LEU A 217 18.68 -0.90 -4.14
C LEU A 217 20.16 -0.73 -4.56
N LYS A 218 21.01 -0.17 -3.69
CA LYS A 218 22.44 0.11 -3.93
C LYS A 218 22.70 1.04 -5.12
N ASP A 219 21.84 2.03 -5.34
CA ASP A 219 22.01 3.04 -6.39
C ASP A 219 22.68 4.30 -5.82
N ALA A 220 24.01 4.35 -5.92
CA ALA A 220 24.81 5.46 -5.40
C ALA A 220 24.48 6.81 -6.08
N PRO A 221 24.35 6.90 -7.43
CA PRO A 221 23.89 8.13 -8.09
C PRO A 221 22.52 8.62 -7.59
N ALA A 222 21.55 7.73 -7.36
CA ALA A 222 20.25 8.12 -6.82
C ALA A 222 20.34 8.62 -5.38
N MET A 223 21.16 7.97 -4.54
CA MET A 223 21.39 8.43 -3.17
C MET A 223 21.96 9.85 -3.14
N GLN A 224 22.99 10.13 -3.94
CA GLN A 224 23.60 11.46 -4.00
C GLN A 224 22.61 12.53 -4.46
N TYR A 225 21.82 12.22 -5.49
CA TYR A 225 20.81 13.14 -5.99
C TYR A 225 19.73 13.45 -4.94
N LEU A 226 19.16 12.42 -4.31
CA LEU A 226 18.10 12.58 -3.32
C LEU A 226 18.60 13.26 -2.04
N ASP A 227 19.84 13.01 -1.62
CA ASP A 227 20.48 13.72 -0.52
C ASP A 227 20.66 15.21 -0.83
N SER A 228 21.14 15.52 -2.04
CA SER A 228 21.26 16.92 -2.48
C SER A 228 19.91 17.63 -2.56
N LEU A 229 18.86 16.93 -3.02
CA LEU A 229 17.50 17.46 -3.08
C LEU A 229 16.97 17.71 -1.67
N TYR A 230 17.18 16.78 -0.74
CA TYR A 230 16.81 16.94 0.67
C TYR A 230 17.44 18.21 1.26
N ILE A 231 18.75 18.37 1.12
CA ILE A 231 19.50 19.52 1.67
C ILE A 231 19.02 20.83 1.04
N GLN A 232 18.77 20.85 -0.27
CA GLN A 232 18.26 22.03 -0.96
C GLN A 232 16.86 22.41 -0.49
N THR A 233 15.96 21.45 -0.38
CA THR A 233 14.60 21.65 0.13
C THR A 233 14.62 22.14 1.57
N GLU A 234 15.45 21.54 2.43
CA GLU A 234 15.60 21.96 3.84
C GLU A 234 16.12 23.39 3.95
N ARG A 235 17.13 23.78 3.16
CA ARG A 235 17.65 25.15 3.12
C ARG A 235 16.58 26.15 2.65
N LEU A 236 15.79 25.79 1.65
CA LEU A 236 14.70 26.63 1.16
C LEU A 236 13.67 26.88 2.28
N ILE A 237 13.24 25.83 2.97
CA ILE A 237 12.34 25.91 4.12
C ILE A 237 12.93 26.82 5.22
N GLN A 238 14.19 26.58 5.61
CA GLN A 238 14.86 27.35 6.66
C GLN A 238 14.98 28.84 6.28
N SER A 239 15.31 29.15 5.03
CA SER A 239 15.44 30.53 4.56
C SER A 239 14.14 31.34 4.69
N ARG A 240 12.99 30.67 4.60
CA ARG A 240 11.66 31.29 4.74
C ARG A 240 11.16 31.36 6.17
N ARG A 241 11.69 30.50 7.04
CA ARG A 241 11.42 30.54 8.49
C ARG A 241 12.30 31.54 9.22
N ALA A 242 13.48 31.87 8.68
CA ALA A 242 14.34 32.89 9.26
C ALA A 242 13.64 34.25 9.19
N PRO A 243 13.51 35.00 10.30
CA PRO A 243 12.99 36.35 10.26
C PRO A 243 13.94 37.21 9.41
N THR A 244 13.39 37.91 8.42
CA THR A 244 14.12 38.93 7.67
C THR A 244 14.73 39.90 8.68
N PRO A 245 16.07 40.07 8.73
CA PRO A 245 16.67 41.04 9.64
C PRO A 245 16.10 42.41 9.29
N SER A 246 15.32 42.99 10.20
CA SER A 246 14.78 44.33 10.02
C SER A 246 15.94 45.31 9.90
N PRO A 247 16.04 46.09 8.81
CA PRO A 247 17.15 47.02 8.58
C PRO A 247 17.14 48.25 9.53
N PHE A 248 16.33 48.23 10.60
CA PHE A 248 16.09 49.38 11.46
C PHE A 248 16.79 49.36 12.82
N ASN A 249 17.59 48.34 13.14
CA ASN A 249 18.39 48.32 14.38
C ASN A 249 19.90 48.46 14.09
N THR A 250 20.29 49.63 13.58
CA THR A 250 21.69 50.09 13.71
C THR A 250 21.69 51.61 13.87
N SER A 251 21.36 52.07 15.06
CA SER A 251 21.62 53.43 15.52
C SER A 251 21.62 53.43 17.04
N MET A 252 22.78 53.21 17.66
CA MET A 252 23.30 53.92 18.84
C MET A 252 24.79 53.65 18.95
#